data_AF-A0A382D7H9-F1
#
_entry.id   AF-A0A382D7H9-F1
#
_cell.length_a   1.000
_cell.length_b   1.000
_cell.length_c   1.000
_cell.angle_alpha   90.00
_cell.angle_beta   90.00
_cell.angle_gamma   90.00
#
_symmetry.space_group_name_H-M   'P 1'
#
loop_
_entity.id
_entity.type
_entity.pdbx_description
1 polymer ?
#
loop_
_entity_poly.entity_id
_entity_poly.type
_entity_poly.pdbx_seq_one_letter_code
_entity_poly.pdbx_strand_id
1 'polypeptide(L)'
;VEIDLALLADAATIDGSGKLNILGIFDRLTAASFPTRHPHLSLVLRFSAGIQQVGRHDVGILLKAPDGNEVVRIDGEINLAPGPSD
;
A
#
# COMPACT_ATOMS: atom_id res chain seq x y z
N VAL A 1 -5.73 -3.26 -14.45
CA VAL A 1 -5.54 -2.58 -13.16
C VAL A 1 -4.16 -2.01 -13.15
N GLU A 2 -4.04 -0.73 -12.82
CA GLU A 2 -2.79 0.01 -12.66
C GLU A 2 -2.64 0.42 -11.20
N ILE A 3 -1.42 0.50 -10.70
CA ILE A 3 -1.12 1.11 -9.41
C ILE A 3 -0.53 2.49 -9.69
N ASP A 4 -1.30 3.53 -9.43
CA ASP A 4 -0.91 4.93 -9.72
C ASP A 4 -0.39 5.67 -8.48
N LEU A 5 -0.48 5.04 -7.30
CA LEU A 5 0.15 5.48 -6.06
C LEU A 5 0.69 4.25 -5.31
N ALA A 6 1.98 4.28 -4.99
CA ALA A 6 2.63 3.30 -4.13
C ALA A 6 3.70 3.98 -3.28
N LEU A 7 3.48 4.05 -1.97
CA LEU A 7 4.41 4.74 -1.05
C LEU A 7 4.41 4.12 0.35
N LEU A 8 5.45 4.46 1.11
CA LEU A 8 5.56 4.19 2.54
C LEU A 8 5.32 5.48 3.33
N ALA A 9 4.67 5.34 4.48
CA ALA A 9 4.39 6.46 5.37
C ALA A 9 4.35 6.02 6.84
N ASP A 10 4.48 6.97 7.75
CA ASP A 10 4.31 6.71 9.19
C ASP A 10 2.86 6.30 9.50
N ALA A 11 1.88 6.96 8.88
CA ALA A 11 0.46 6.66 9.04
C ALA A 11 -0.39 7.00 7.81
N ALA A 12 -1.50 6.26 7.64
CA ALA A 12 -2.54 6.57 6.68
C ALA A 12 -3.93 6.37 7.30
N THR A 13 -4.86 7.30 7.06
CA THR A 13 -6.22 7.27 7.60
C THR A 13 -7.24 7.69 6.55
N ILE A 14 -8.48 7.24 6.71
CA ILE A 14 -9.64 7.71 5.93
C ILE A 14 -10.49 8.56 6.87
N ASP A 15 -10.74 9.81 6.49
CA ASP A 15 -11.60 10.69 7.29
C ASP A 15 -13.10 10.43 7.04
N GLY A 16 -13.95 11.15 7.78
CA GLY A 16 -15.41 11.01 7.67
C GLY A 16 -15.99 11.41 6.30
N SER A 17 -15.21 12.11 5.46
CA SER A 17 -15.60 12.42 4.07
C SER A 17 -15.13 11.37 3.06
N GLY A 18 -14.46 10.31 3.53
CA GLY A 18 -13.89 9.28 2.67
C GLY A 18 -12.55 9.67 2.02
N LYS A 19 -11.94 10.80 2.43
CA LYS A 19 -10.65 11.23 1.88
C LYS A 19 -9.51 10.51 2.59
N LEU A 20 -8.52 10.11 1.79
CA LEU A 20 -7.29 9.51 2.25
C LEU A 20 -6.33 10.61 2.73
N ASN A 21 -5.93 10.53 4.00
CA ASN A 21 -4.88 11.35 4.59
C ASN A 21 -3.63 10.50 4.80
N ILE A 22 -2.47 11.01 4.39
CA ILE A 22 -1.18 10.33 4.50
C ILE A 22 -0.24 11.24 5.29
N LEU A 23 0.33 10.73 6.38
CA LEU A 23 1.23 11.48 7.26
C LEU A 23 2.63 10.87 7.23
N GLY A 24 3.64 11.71 7.02
CA GLY A 24 5.04 11.31 7.09
C GLY A 24 5.43 10.34 5.96
N ILE A 25 5.27 10.75 4.69
CA ILE A 25 5.77 9.96 3.56
C ILE A 25 7.29 9.92 3.63
N PHE A 26 7.88 8.74 3.46
CA PHE A 26 9.34 8.57 3.49
C PHE A 26 9.82 7.51 2.48
N ASP A 27 11.08 7.67 2.07
CA ASP A 27 11.84 6.70 1.28
C ASP A 27 13.12 6.23 2.01
N ARG A 28 13.40 6.81 3.17
CA ARG A 28 14.60 6.55 3.97
C ARG A 28 14.29 6.50 5.45
N LEU A 29 14.82 5.48 6.11
CA LEU A 29 14.81 5.36 7.56
C LEU A 29 16.13 5.86 8.14
N THR A 30 16.05 6.69 9.19
CA THR A 30 17.22 7.15 9.96
C THR A 30 17.25 6.42 11.30
N ALA A 31 18.42 5.93 11.70
CA ALA A 31 18.61 5.21 12.96
C ALA A 31 19.96 5.57 13.60
N ALA A 32 20.00 5.67 14.93
CA ALA A 32 21.24 5.96 15.66
C ALA A 32 22.20 4.77 15.72
N SER A 33 21.67 3.55 15.66
CA SER A 33 22.43 2.30 15.62
C SER A 33 21.67 1.26 14.80
N PHE A 34 22.38 0.24 14.35
CA PHE A 34 21.83 -0.91 13.62
C PHE A 34 22.23 -2.22 14.32
N PRO A 35 21.34 -3.22 14.46
CA PRO A 35 19.94 -3.23 14.00
C PRO A 35 19.05 -2.26 14.79
N THR A 36 17.97 -1.79 14.14
CA THR A 36 16.95 -0.94 14.77
C THR A 36 15.54 -1.44 14.46
N ARG A 37 14.57 -1.03 15.27
CA ARG A 37 13.15 -1.24 15.02
C ARG A 37 12.51 0.09 14.65
N HIS A 38 11.95 0.17 13.45
CA HIS A 38 11.11 1.30 13.06
C HIS A 38 9.70 1.11 13.64
N PRO A 39 9.13 2.11 14.35
CA PRO A 39 7.93 1.92 15.16
C PRO A 39 6.65 1.72 14.33
N HIS A 40 6.50 2.44 13.21
CA HIS A 40 5.30 2.42 12.38
C HIS A 40 5.68 2.39 10.91
N LEU A 41 5.04 1.55 10.11
CA LEU A 41 5.24 1.52 8.66
C LEU A 41 3.92 1.19 7.98
N SER A 42 3.38 2.15 7.24
CA SER A 42 2.16 2.02 6.47
C SER A 42 2.52 1.91 4.99
N LEU A 43 2.07 0.85 4.32
CA LEU A 43 2.11 0.76 2.85
C LEU A 43 0.78 1.28 2.30
N VAL A 44 0.85 2.32 1.46
CA VAL A 44 -0.33 2.91 0.82
C VAL A 44 -0.29 2.60 -0.67
N LEU A 45 -1.35 1.95 -1.15
CA LEU A 45 -1.54 1.58 -2.56
C LEU A 45 -2.86 2.17 -3.06
N ARG A 46 -2.85 2.77 -4.25
CA ARG A 46 -4.07 3.13 -4.98
C ARG A 46 -4.11 2.36 -6.29
N PHE A 47 -5.24 1.71 -6.53
CA PHE A 47 -5.51 0.96 -7.74
C PHE A 47 -6.44 1.77 -8.63
N SER A 48 -6.05 1.95 -9.89
CA SER A 48 -6.90 2.49 -10.95
C SER A 48 -7.29 1.37 -11.90
N ALA A 49 -8.57 1.28 -12.23
CA ALA A 49 -9.10 0.24 -13.08
C ALA A 49 -10.23 0.79 -13.96
N GLY A 50 -10.22 0.43 -15.23
CA GLY A 50 -11.33 0.67 -16.14
C GLY A 50 -12.50 -0.27 -15.85
N ILE A 51 -13.66 0.04 -16.40
CA ILE A 51 -14.90 -0.71 -16.13
C ILE A 51 -14.82 -2.21 -16.50
N GLN A 52 -14.01 -2.56 -17.51
CA GLN A 52 -13.79 -3.95 -17.93
C GLN A 52 -12.96 -4.77 -16.92
N GLN A 53 -12.43 -4.10 -15.89
CA GLN A 53 -11.60 -4.68 -14.85
C GLN A 53 -12.34 -4.66 -13.49
N VAL A 54 -13.67 -4.49 -13.50
CA VAL A 54 -14.52 -4.64 -12.31
C VAL A 54 -14.54 -6.11 -11.86
N GLY A 55 -14.61 -6.32 -10.54
CA GLY A 55 -14.71 -7.65 -9.93
C GLY A 55 -13.55 -8.00 -9.01
N ARG A 56 -13.47 -9.29 -8.67
CA ARG A 56 -12.51 -9.85 -7.74
C ARG A 56 -11.09 -9.92 -8.33
N HIS A 57 -10.12 -9.46 -7.55
CA HIS A 57 -8.69 -9.52 -7.86
C HIS A 57 -7.94 -10.06 -6.65
N ASP A 58 -7.12 -11.09 -6.86
CA ASP A 58 -6.18 -11.53 -5.83
C ASP A 58 -4.96 -10.58 -5.85
N VAL A 59 -4.49 -10.19 -4.66
CA VAL A 59 -3.37 -9.26 -4.49
C VAL A 59 -2.34 -9.88 -3.56
N GLY A 60 -1.08 -9.88 -3.98
CA GLY A 60 0.06 -10.29 -3.19
C GLY A 60 1.04 -9.14 -2.98
N ILE A 61 1.40 -8.88 -1.73
CA ILE A 61 2.47 -7.94 -1.35
C ILE A 61 3.62 -8.78 -0.83
N LEU A 62 4.79 -8.63 -1.45
CA LEU A 62 5.99 -9.39 -1.13
C LEU A 62 7.14 -8.45 -0.79
N LEU A 63 7.61 -8.53 0.45
CA LEU A 63 8.85 -7.89 0.88
C LEU A 63 10.00 -8.89 0.71
N LYS A 64 11.00 -8.52 -0.07
CA LYS A 64 12.20 -9.33 -0.30
C LYS A 64 13.42 -8.68 0.35
N ALA A 65 14.32 -9.53 0.82
CA ALA A 65 15.67 -9.12 1.20
C ALA A 65 16.51 -8.82 -0.05
N PRO A 66 17.65 -8.11 0.09
CA PRO A 66 18.54 -7.80 -1.04
C PRO A 66 19.07 -9.04 -1.79
N ASP A 67 19.11 -10.20 -1.14
CA ASP A 67 19.50 -11.49 -1.74
C ASP A 67 18.34 -12.18 -2.49
N GLY A 68 17.14 -11.57 -2.50
CA GLY A 68 15.95 -12.09 -3.16
C GLY A 68 15.07 -12.99 -2.29
N ASN A 69 15.49 -13.33 -1.07
CA ASN A 69 14.70 -14.16 -0.17
C ASN A 69 13.43 -13.42 0.31
N GLU A 70 12.33 -14.16 0.43
CA GLU A 70 11.07 -13.62 0.95
C GLU A 70 11.19 -13.37 2.46
N VAL A 71 10.92 -12.14 2.89
CA VAL A 71 10.93 -11.74 4.30
C VAL A 71 9.50 -11.73 4.84
N VAL A 72 8.57 -11.15 4.08
CA VAL A 72 7.15 -11.06 4.42
C VAL A 72 6.33 -11.23 3.15
N ARG A 73 5.27 -12.05 3.22
CA ARG A 73 4.24 -12.17 2.19
C ARG A 73 2.87 -11.90 2.80
N ILE A 74 2.12 -11.02 2.16
CA ILE A 74 0.74 -10.70 2.52
C ILE A 74 -0.10 -10.96 1.28
N ASP A 75 -1.01 -11.93 1.36
CA ASP A 75 -2.00 -12.16 0.31
C ASP A 75 -3.35 -11.60 0.75
N GLY A 76 -4.13 -11.14 -0.20
CA GLY A 76 -5.46 -10.63 0.02
C GLY A 76 -6.27 -10.63 -1.25
N GLU A 77 -7.51 -10.17 -1.11
CA GLU A 77 -8.47 -10.05 -2.19
C GLU A 77 -9.01 -8.63 -2.21
N ILE A 78 -9.09 -8.04 -3.40
CA ILE A 78 -9.72 -6.74 -3.62
C ILE A 78 -10.89 -6.96 -4.57
N ASN A 79 -12.06 -6.47 -4.18
CA ASN A 79 -13.22 -6.42 -5.07
C ASN A 79 -13.35 -4.99 -5.61
N LEU A 80 -13.07 -4.82 -6.90
CA LEU A 80 -13.18 -3.53 -7.58
C LEU A 80 -14.64 -3.31 -7.99
N ALA A 81 -15.28 -2.30 -7.40
CA ALA A 81 -16.63 -1.90 -7.76
C ALA A 81 -16.60 -0.83 -8.88
N PRO A 82 -17.66 -0.74 -9.71
CA PRO A 82 -17.82 0.40 -10.61
C PRO A 82 -17.85 1.71 -9.81
N GLY A 83 -17.24 2.77 -10.36
CA GLY A 83 -17.42 4.11 -9.83
C GLY A 83 -18.89 4.56 -9.96
N PRO A 84 -19.30 5.64 -9.27
CA PRO A 84 -20.61 6.24 -9.46
C PRO A 84 -20.88 6.47 -10.95
N SER A 85 -22.05 6.11 -11.44
CA SER A 85 -22.52 6.54 -12.75
C SER A 85 -22.84 8.03 -12.67
N ASP A 86 -22.08 8.85 -13.39
CA ASP A 86 -22.46 10.24 -13.67
C ASP A 86 -23.75 10.31 -14.50
#